data_AF-A0A7K3WGI6-F1
#
_entry.id   AF-A0A7K3WGI6-F1
#
_cell.length_a   1.000
_cell.length_b   1.000
_cell.length_c   1.000
_cell.angle_alpha   90.00
_cell.angle_beta   90.00
_cell.angle_gamma   90.00
#
_symmetry.space_group_name_H-M   'P 1'
#
loop_
_entity.id
_entity.type
_entity.pdbx_description
1 polymer ?
#
loop_
_entity_poly.entity_id
_entity_poly.type
_entity_poly.pdbx_seq_one_letter_code
_entity_poly.pdbx_strand_id
1 'polypeptide(L)'
;MSGQQGAVVDGGAGAGGLRYEALRRLRVVRETRVRPRLAHVPSTLLDTRAPERPAADEVAGSVLAATRLRHRCGPHVSLLDDRLVAAGRVDMIAVARTGVTVVDVRRWPRMRVEVARAAGFLPAPGERLVVQGQDRTRVVAELERQRAAVRALLDTAPWGATVPVRAVLCVVDTDLPLLSTPAVRGVPLVATCQLSRRLNRVGPLSDTERARVLALLDGACPRA
;
A
#
# COMPACT_ATOMS: atom_id res chain seq x y z
N MET A 1 17.12 -39.64 -16.08
CA MET A 1 17.31 -38.22 -16.47
C MET A 1 16.04 -37.77 -17.17
N SER A 2 15.16 -37.04 -16.48
CA SER A 2 14.01 -36.36 -17.10
C SER A 2 13.83 -35.05 -16.35
N GLY A 3 14.28 -33.97 -17.00
CA GLY A 3 14.17 -32.61 -16.49
C GLY A 3 12.76 -32.11 -16.70
N GLN A 4 12.10 -31.76 -15.60
CA GLN A 4 10.78 -31.16 -15.58
C GLN A 4 10.94 -29.65 -15.83
N GLN A 5 10.39 -29.17 -16.95
CA GLN A 5 10.35 -27.75 -17.29
C GLN A 5 9.43 -27.03 -16.30
N GLY A 6 10.02 -26.17 -15.47
CA GLY A 6 9.30 -25.25 -14.61
C GLY A 6 8.65 -24.16 -15.47
N ALA A 7 7.32 -24.13 -15.48
CA ALA A 7 6.56 -23.05 -16.10
C ALA A 7 6.87 -21.73 -15.37
N VAL A 8 7.54 -20.82 -16.08
CA VAL A 8 7.70 -19.43 -15.66
C VAL A 8 6.31 -18.80 -15.71
N VAL A 9 5.72 -18.57 -14.55
CA VAL A 9 4.49 -17.79 -14.43
C VAL A 9 4.90 -16.34 -14.66
N ASP A 10 4.55 -15.83 -15.83
CA ASP A 10 4.84 -14.48 -16.27
C ASP A 10 4.30 -13.48 -15.24
N GLY A 11 5.22 -12.80 -14.54
CA GLY A 11 4.94 -11.78 -13.56
C GLY A 11 4.41 -10.55 -14.28
N GLY A 12 3.11 -10.55 -14.56
CA GLY A 12 2.39 -9.55 -15.35
C GLY A 12 2.98 -8.14 -15.21
N ALA A 13 3.70 -7.74 -16.26
CA ALA A 13 4.26 -6.42 -16.41
C ALA A 13 3.13 -5.36 -16.42
N GLY A 14 3.06 -4.56 -15.37
CA GLY A 14 3.11 -3.10 -15.53
C GLY A 14 1.85 -2.31 -15.93
N ALA A 15 0.64 -2.63 -15.46
CA ALA A 15 -0.48 -1.67 -15.58
C ALA A 15 -0.27 -0.37 -14.76
N GLY A 16 0.53 -0.43 -13.68
CA GLY A 16 1.01 0.76 -12.98
C GLY A 16 1.93 1.63 -13.85
N GLY A 17 2.65 1.03 -14.80
CA GLY A 17 3.43 1.74 -15.83
C GLY A 17 2.52 2.47 -16.83
N LEU A 18 1.41 1.85 -17.24
CA LEU A 18 0.42 2.48 -18.12
C LEU A 18 -0.31 3.67 -17.45
N ARG A 19 -0.64 3.57 -16.16
CA ARG A 19 -1.15 4.72 -15.38
C ARG A 19 -0.10 5.82 -15.22
N TYR A 20 1.17 5.47 -15.01
CA TYR A 20 2.29 6.43 -14.94
C TYR A 20 2.49 7.18 -16.26
N GLU A 21 2.47 6.50 -17.41
CA GLU A 21 2.59 7.15 -18.72
C GLU A 21 1.39 8.05 -19.01
N ALA A 22 0.16 7.60 -18.69
CA ALA A 22 -1.03 8.41 -18.83
C ALA A 22 -0.97 9.69 -17.96
N LEU A 23 -0.49 9.59 -16.72
CA LEU A 23 -0.31 10.74 -15.82
C LEU A 23 0.86 11.64 -16.24
N ARG A 24 1.94 11.09 -16.79
CA ARG A 24 3.06 11.86 -17.38
C ARG A 24 2.58 12.69 -18.56
N ARG A 25 1.71 12.14 -19.42
CA ARG A 25 1.08 12.86 -20.54
C ARG A 25 0.19 14.01 -20.04
N LEU A 26 -0.54 13.82 -18.95
CA LEU A 26 -1.38 14.88 -18.36
C LEU A 26 -0.57 16.03 -17.72
N ARG A 27 0.69 15.81 -17.30
CA ARG A 27 1.58 16.88 -16.83
C ARG A 27 1.98 17.83 -17.96
N VAL A 28 2.33 17.30 -19.13
CA VAL A 28 2.71 18.11 -20.30
C VAL A 28 1.54 18.99 -20.77
N VAL A 29 0.31 18.46 -20.73
CA VAL A 29 -0.90 19.19 -21.16
C VAL A 29 -1.28 20.33 -20.20
N ARG A 30 -0.91 20.25 -18.91
CA ARG A 30 -1.21 21.29 -17.91
C ARG A 30 -0.30 22.51 -17.98
N GLU A 31 0.91 22.36 -18.51
CA GLU A 31 1.84 23.48 -18.71
C GLU A 31 1.48 24.34 -19.93
N THR A 32 0.59 23.88 -20.82
CA THR A 32 0.24 24.57 -22.08
C THR A 32 -1.20 25.05 -22.22
N ARG A 33 -2.06 24.96 -21.20
CA ARG A 33 -3.45 25.46 -21.30
C ARG A 33 -3.72 26.73 -20.49
N VAL A 34 -3.69 27.85 -21.21
CA VAL A 34 -4.53 29.03 -20.97
C VAL A 34 -5.96 28.56 -20.65
N ARG A 35 -6.52 29.04 -19.53
CA ARG A 35 -7.85 28.66 -19.05
C ARG A 35 -8.95 29.24 -19.96
N PRO A 36 -9.89 28.44 -20.48
CA PRO A 36 -11.22 28.94 -20.76
C PRO A 36 -12.14 28.71 -19.55
N ARG A 37 -12.90 29.74 -19.20
CA ARG A 37 -14.04 29.67 -18.27
C ARG A 37 -15.22 28.99 -18.98
N LEU A 38 -16.00 28.17 -18.25
CA LEU A 38 -17.40 27.72 -18.50
C LEU A 38 -17.60 26.37 -17.74
N ALA A 39 -18.72 25.95 -17.18
CA ALA A 39 -19.97 26.53 -16.66
C ALA A 39 -20.56 25.46 -15.73
N HIS A 40 -21.36 25.85 -14.73
CA HIS A 40 -21.99 24.94 -13.75
C HIS A 40 -23.02 24.00 -14.38
N VAL A 41 -22.97 22.72 -14.01
CA VAL A 41 -24.08 21.76 -14.17
C VAL A 41 -24.26 21.02 -12.84
N PRO A 42 -25.46 21.04 -12.23
CA PRO A 42 -25.72 20.30 -11.00
C PRO A 42 -26.16 18.86 -11.33
N SER A 43 -25.50 17.87 -10.76
CA SER A 43 -25.93 16.47 -10.83
C SER A 43 -26.49 16.01 -9.48
N THR A 44 -27.77 15.64 -9.47
CA THR A 44 -28.46 15.05 -8.32
C THR A 44 -28.37 13.51 -8.35
N LEU A 45 -27.95 12.97 -7.21
CA LEU A 45 -28.30 11.70 -6.56
C LEU A 45 -28.30 10.39 -7.37
N LEU A 46 -27.17 9.67 -7.26
CA LEU A 46 -27.15 8.26 -6.84
C LEU A 46 -26.08 8.14 -5.75
N ASP A 47 -26.47 7.81 -4.52
CA ASP A 47 -25.55 7.58 -3.38
C ASP A 47 -25.00 6.15 -3.44
N THR A 48 -24.31 5.83 -4.53
CA THR A 48 -23.11 5.00 -4.40
C THR A 48 -21.99 6.02 -4.30
N ARG A 49 -21.38 6.17 -3.12
CA ARG A 49 -20.11 6.92 -3.02
C ARG A 49 -19.13 6.21 -3.94
N ALA A 50 -19.03 6.68 -5.18
CA ALA A 50 -17.93 6.34 -6.05
C ALA A 50 -16.67 6.60 -5.24
N PRO A 51 -15.72 5.66 -5.20
CA PRO A 51 -14.50 5.86 -4.43
C PRO A 51 -13.89 7.21 -4.84
N GLU A 52 -13.64 8.07 -3.85
CA GLU A 52 -13.05 9.38 -4.10
C GLU A 52 -11.77 9.18 -4.90
N ARG A 53 -11.62 9.93 -6.00
CA ARG A 53 -10.43 9.82 -6.83
C ARG A 53 -9.21 10.29 -6.01
N PRO A 54 -8.14 9.49 -5.93
CA PRO A 54 -6.96 9.88 -5.16
C PRO A 54 -6.31 11.13 -5.74
N ALA A 55 -5.70 11.94 -4.88
CA ALA A 55 -4.97 13.12 -5.31
C ALA A 55 -3.75 12.74 -6.15
N ALA A 56 -3.32 13.61 -7.06
CA ALA A 56 -2.19 13.32 -7.96
C ALA A 56 -0.88 12.98 -7.21
N ASP A 57 -0.65 13.62 -6.06
CA ASP A 57 0.53 13.36 -5.23
C ASP A 57 0.49 11.99 -4.54
N GLU A 58 -0.70 11.52 -4.17
CA GLU A 58 -0.92 10.19 -3.60
C GLU A 58 -0.62 9.11 -4.64
N VAL A 59 -1.15 9.29 -5.86
CA VAL A 59 -0.86 8.38 -6.97
C VAL A 59 0.63 8.36 -7.32
N ALA A 60 1.28 9.54 -7.37
CA ALA A 60 2.71 9.63 -7.62
C ALA A 60 3.54 8.92 -6.53
N GLY A 61 3.14 9.05 -5.26
CA GLY A 61 3.77 8.35 -4.15
C GLY A 61 3.67 6.83 -4.28
N SER A 62 2.46 6.31 -4.56
CA SER A 62 2.21 4.88 -4.74
C SER A 62 3.01 4.30 -5.92
N VAL A 63 3.02 4.98 -7.07
CA VAL A 63 3.82 4.56 -8.24
C VAL A 63 5.32 4.53 -7.93
N LEU A 64 5.83 5.54 -7.21
CA LEU A 64 7.23 5.60 -6.81
C LEU A 64 7.60 4.47 -5.86
N ALA A 65 6.75 4.17 -4.87
CA ALA A 65 6.93 3.05 -3.96
C ALA A 65 6.95 1.72 -4.72
N ALA A 66 5.96 1.47 -5.58
CA ALA A 66 5.86 0.25 -6.37
C ALA A 66 7.06 0.06 -7.29
N THR A 67 7.51 1.11 -7.98
CA THR A 67 8.72 1.07 -8.81
C THR A 67 9.96 0.71 -8.00
N ARG A 68 10.18 1.39 -6.85
CA ARG A 68 11.31 1.14 -5.97
C ARG A 68 11.28 -0.28 -5.38
N LEU A 69 10.11 -0.80 -5.04
CA LEU A 69 9.96 -2.16 -4.51
C LEU A 69 10.18 -3.21 -5.60
N ARG A 70 9.62 -3.06 -6.80
CA ARG A 70 9.87 -3.97 -7.93
C ARG A 70 11.35 -4.11 -8.26
N HIS A 71 12.11 -3.02 -8.19
CA HIS A 71 13.55 -3.04 -8.41
C HIS A 71 14.33 -3.73 -7.27
N ARG A 72 13.85 -3.63 -6.01
CA ARG A 72 14.61 -4.09 -4.83
C ARG A 72 14.17 -5.46 -4.31
N CYS A 73 13.00 -5.92 -4.70
CA CYS A 73 12.45 -7.18 -4.25
C CYS A 73 12.87 -8.32 -5.19
N GLY A 74 13.18 -9.48 -4.61
CA GLY A 74 13.54 -10.68 -5.34
C GLY A 74 12.32 -11.45 -5.87
N PRO A 75 12.54 -12.62 -6.50
CA PRO A 75 11.49 -13.40 -7.17
C PRO A 75 10.40 -13.94 -6.23
N HIS A 76 10.65 -13.97 -4.92
CA HIS A 76 9.69 -14.47 -3.93
C HIS A 76 8.75 -13.38 -3.37
N VAL A 77 8.68 -12.22 -4.01
CA VAL A 77 7.80 -11.12 -3.62
C VAL A 77 6.93 -10.73 -4.81
N SER A 78 5.62 -10.80 -4.62
CA SER A 78 4.62 -10.37 -5.60
C SER A 78 3.89 -9.14 -5.07
N LEU A 79 3.69 -8.13 -5.91
CA LEU A 79 3.01 -6.88 -5.55
C LEU A 79 1.69 -6.77 -6.30
N LEU A 80 0.59 -6.68 -5.56
CA LEU A 80 -0.74 -6.37 -6.07
C LEU A 80 -1.02 -4.90 -5.79
N ASP A 81 -0.73 -4.05 -6.77
CA ASP A 81 -1.00 -2.60 -6.65
C ASP A 81 -2.48 -2.31 -6.82
N ASP A 82 -2.93 -1.24 -6.17
CA ASP A 82 -4.18 -0.55 -6.40
C ASP A 82 -5.43 -1.45 -6.34
N ARG A 83 -5.68 -1.99 -5.15
CA ARG A 83 -6.70 -3.02 -4.92
C ARG A 83 -7.87 -2.50 -4.11
N LEU A 84 -9.07 -2.96 -4.44
CA LEU A 84 -10.26 -2.78 -3.62
C LEU A 84 -10.39 -3.95 -2.65
N VAL A 85 -10.61 -3.63 -1.38
CA VAL A 85 -11.00 -4.56 -0.32
C VAL A 85 -12.30 -4.07 0.31
N ALA A 86 -12.93 -4.88 1.16
CA ALA A 86 -14.18 -4.51 1.82
C ALA A 86 -14.08 -3.18 2.61
N ALA A 87 -12.89 -2.87 3.14
CA ALA A 87 -12.59 -1.63 3.86
C ALA A 87 -12.05 -0.50 2.97
N GLY A 88 -12.25 -0.56 1.65
CA GLY A 88 -11.87 0.49 0.70
C GLY A 88 -10.65 0.14 -0.15
N ARG A 89 -9.98 1.18 -0.68
CA ARG A 89 -8.84 1.05 -1.59
C ARG A 89 -7.52 0.95 -0.82
N VAL A 90 -6.71 -0.05 -1.13
CA VAL A 90 -5.33 -0.19 -0.65
C VAL A 90 -4.35 0.14 -1.78
N ASP A 91 -3.29 0.87 -1.45
CA ASP A 91 -2.27 1.21 -2.44
C ASP A 91 -1.55 -0.02 -2.97
N MET A 92 -1.25 -0.97 -2.08
CA MET A 92 -0.55 -2.19 -2.45
C MET A 92 -0.75 -3.30 -1.42
N ILE A 93 -0.89 -4.53 -1.90
CA ILE A 93 -0.76 -5.75 -1.11
C ILE A 93 0.48 -6.50 -1.58
N ALA A 94 1.47 -6.65 -0.70
CA ALA A 94 2.66 -7.44 -0.98
C ALA A 94 2.49 -8.86 -0.44
N VAL A 95 2.74 -9.86 -1.28
CA VAL A 95 2.75 -11.27 -0.93
C VAL A 95 4.19 -11.77 -0.98
N ALA A 96 4.73 -12.20 0.16
CA ALA A 96 6.12 -12.64 0.29
C ALA A 96 6.21 -13.92 1.13
N ARG A 97 7.42 -14.49 1.23
CA ARG A 97 7.66 -15.66 2.11
C ARG A 97 7.28 -15.40 3.57
N THR A 98 7.39 -14.14 4.01
CA THR A 98 7.02 -13.73 5.37
C THR A 98 5.51 -13.61 5.60
N GLY A 99 4.67 -13.80 4.57
CA GLY A 99 3.23 -13.59 4.62
C GLY A 99 2.76 -12.43 3.73
N VAL A 100 1.57 -11.92 4.04
CA VAL A 100 0.93 -10.80 3.35
C VAL A 100 1.19 -9.51 4.10
N THR A 101 1.52 -8.44 3.38
CA THR A 101 1.69 -7.10 3.93
C THR A 101 0.78 -6.13 3.18
N VAL A 102 -0.18 -5.54 3.89
CA VAL A 102 -0.99 -4.42 3.39
C VAL A 102 -0.19 -3.15 3.56
N VAL A 103 0.00 -2.41 2.46
CA VAL A 103 0.86 -1.24 2.41
C VAL A 103 0.02 -0.04 2.00
N ASP A 104 0.03 0.98 2.86
CA ASP A 104 -0.48 2.31 2.55
C ASP A 104 0.73 3.22 2.30
N VAL A 105 0.72 3.96 1.20
CA VAL A 105 1.84 4.80 0.79
C VAL A 105 1.53 6.24 1.13
N ARG A 106 2.46 6.89 1.82
CA ARG A 106 2.36 8.31 2.16
C ARG A 106 3.58 9.06 1.68
N ARG A 107 3.33 10.15 1.00
CA ARG A 107 4.36 11.07 0.53
C ARG A 107 4.27 12.35 1.35
N TRP A 108 5.23 12.57 2.23
CA TRP A 108 5.26 13.73 3.12
C TRP A 108 6.58 14.50 2.93
N PRO A 109 6.76 15.15 1.77
CA PRO A 109 8.03 15.76 1.42
C PRO A 109 8.35 16.91 2.37
N ARG A 110 9.54 16.90 2.96
CA ARG A 110 10.01 17.92 3.92
C ARG A 110 9.09 18.10 5.15
N MET A 111 8.31 17.07 5.47
CA MET A 111 7.42 17.10 6.62
C MET A 111 8.06 16.41 7.82
N ARG A 112 8.00 17.06 8.99
CA ARG A 112 8.40 16.44 10.24
C ARG A 112 7.35 15.40 10.63
N VAL A 113 7.78 14.14 10.76
CA VAL A 113 6.95 13.00 11.16
C VAL A 113 7.35 12.59 12.57
N GLU A 114 6.39 12.56 13.48
CA GLU A 114 6.59 12.24 14.89
C GLU A 114 5.59 11.21 15.36
N VAL A 115 6.04 10.37 16.29
CA VAL A 115 5.15 9.52 17.08
C VAL A 115 5.04 10.13 18.46
N ALA A 116 3.93 10.81 18.71
CA ALA A 116 3.64 11.32 20.03
C ALA A 116 3.18 10.16 20.92
N ARG A 117 3.92 9.91 22.00
CA ARG A 117 3.52 8.99 23.06
C ARG A 117 3.05 9.81 24.24
N ALA A 118 1.96 9.39 24.87
CA ALA A 118 1.59 10.00 26.12
C ALA A 118 2.66 9.74 27.17
N ALA A 119 3.12 10.80 27.84
CA ALA A 119 3.96 10.71 29.02
C ALA A 119 3.13 11.21 30.21
N GLY A 120 2.82 10.35 31.18
CA GLY A 120 2.17 10.76 32.43
C GLY A 120 1.30 9.70 33.12
N PHE A 121 0.91 9.99 34.37
CA PHE A 121 0.05 9.19 35.27
C PHE A 121 -1.45 9.21 34.92
N LEU A 122 -1.83 9.88 33.84
CA LEU A 122 -3.22 9.97 33.37
C LEU A 122 -3.47 8.89 32.31
N PRO A 123 -4.69 8.31 32.24
CA PRO A 123 -5.07 7.39 31.17
C PRO A 123 -5.10 8.17 29.85
N ALA A 124 -4.00 8.12 29.11
CA ALA A 124 -3.82 8.94 27.92
C ALA A 124 -4.05 8.14 26.64
N PRO A 125 -4.62 8.76 25.59
CA PRO A 125 -5.08 8.05 24.40
C PRO A 125 -3.91 7.69 23.48
N GLY A 126 -3.29 6.52 23.72
CA GLY A 126 -2.45 5.76 22.77
C GLY A 126 -1.28 6.48 22.07
N GLU A 127 -0.55 5.74 21.24
CA GLU A 127 0.42 6.32 20.31
C GLU A 127 -0.33 7.13 19.23
N ARG A 128 0.13 8.34 18.93
CA ARG A 128 -0.42 9.23 17.90
C ARG A 128 0.60 9.50 16.81
N LEU A 129 0.13 9.47 15.56
CA LEU A 129 0.91 9.89 14.40
C LEU A 129 0.74 11.40 14.21
N VAL A 130 1.81 12.17 14.36
CA VAL A 130 1.79 13.62 14.15
C VAL A 130 2.66 13.95 12.93
N VAL A 131 2.07 14.65 11.94
CA VAL A 131 2.77 15.08 10.73
C VAL A 131 2.62 16.58 10.59
N GLN A 132 3.72 17.32 10.64
CA GLN A 132 3.72 18.79 10.66
C GLN A 132 2.76 19.37 11.72
N GLY A 133 2.80 18.81 12.95
CA GLY A 133 1.95 19.23 14.06
C GLY A 133 0.48 18.80 13.95
N GLN A 134 0.07 18.13 12.86
CA GLN A 134 -1.30 17.67 12.66
C GLN A 134 -1.45 16.20 13.05
N ASP A 135 -2.51 15.86 13.79
CA ASP A 135 -2.84 14.47 14.10
C ASP A 135 -3.32 13.75 12.83
N ARG A 136 -2.57 12.73 12.41
CA ARG A 136 -2.84 11.87 11.26
C ARG A 136 -3.09 10.42 11.67
N THR A 137 -3.39 10.16 12.94
CA THR A 137 -3.63 8.80 13.48
C THR A 137 -4.77 8.07 12.77
N ARG A 138 -5.71 8.79 12.16
CA ARG A 138 -6.77 8.22 11.32
C ARG A 138 -6.24 7.37 10.16
N VAL A 139 -5.09 7.73 9.59
CA VAL A 139 -4.46 6.95 8.50
C VAL A 139 -4.12 5.53 8.96
N VAL A 140 -3.58 5.42 10.18
CA VAL A 140 -3.25 4.13 10.79
C VAL A 140 -4.51 3.32 11.08
N ALA A 141 -5.57 3.97 11.56
CA ALA A 141 -6.85 3.31 11.81
C ALA A 141 -7.50 2.79 10.53
N GLU A 142 -7.39 3.51 9.42
CA GLU A 142 -7.85 3.05 8.10
C GLU A 142 -7.06 1.81 7.65
N LEU A 143 -5.74 1.89 7.69
CA LEU A 143 -4.87 0.79 7.29
C LEU A 143 -5.11 -0.48 8.12
N GLU A 144 -5.40 -0.37 9.41
CA GLU A 144 -5.79 -1.51 10.24
C GLU A 144 -7.11 -2.14 9.80
N ARG A 145 -8.12 -1.35 9.42
CA ARG A 145 -9.37 -1.90 8.85
C ARG A 145 -9.11 -2.62 7.52
N GLN A 146 -8.25 -2.07 6.68
CA GLN A 146 -7.85 -2.69 5.43
C GLN A 146 -7.10 -3.99 5.66
N ARG A 147 -6.17 -4.04 6.62
CA ARG A 147 -5.49 -5.26 7.06
C ARG A 147 -6.50 -6.29 7.55
N ALA A 148 -7.48 -5.88 8.36
CA ALA A 148 -8.53 -6.76 8.86
C ALA A 148 -9.40 -7.31 7.72
N ALA A 149 -9.73 -6.51 6.70
CA ALA A 149 -10.45 -6.97 5.51
C ALA A 149 -9.66 -8.01 4.72
N VAL A 150 -8.35 -7.81 4.52
CA VAL A 150 -7.48 -8.79 3.88
C VAL A 150 -7.36 -10.08 4.70
N ARG A 151 -7.26 -9.95 6.03
CA ARG A 151 -7.26 -11.10 6.95
C ARG A 151 -8.56 -11.91 6.83
N ALA A 152 -9.71 -11.24 6.92
CA ALA A 152 -11.02 -11.87 6.78
C ALA A 152 -11.19 -12.58 5.43
N LEU A 153 -10.67 -11.99 4.35
CA LEU A 153 -10.66 -12.63 3.04
C LEU A 153 -9.82 -13.91 3.04
N LEU A 154 -8.62 -13.89 3.60
CA LEU A 154 -7.79 -15.09 3.71
C LEU A 154 -8.45 -16.15 4.59
N ASP A 155 -9.16 -15.76 5.65
CA ASP A 155 -9.88 -16.68 6.55
C ASP A 155 -11.01 -17.45 5.85
N THR A 156 -11.44 -17.04 4.66
CA THR A 156 -12.38 -17.83 3.84
C THR A 156 -11.77 -19.12 3.29
N ALA A 157 -10.43 -19.21 3.23
CA ALA A 157 -9.73 -20.39 2.77
C ALA A 157 -9.30 -21.29 3.95
N PRO A 158 -9.37 -22.63 3.84
CA PRO A 158 -9.01 -23.55 4.93
C PRO A 158 -7.57 -23.39 5.45
N TRP A 159 -6.64 -23.00 4.57
CA TRP A 159 -5.23 -22.76 4.90
C TRP A 159 -4.94 -21.31 5.31
N GLY A 160 -5.92 -20.41 5.21
CA GLY A 160 -5.69 -18.99 5.34
C GLY A 160 -5.26 -18.57 6.73
N ALA A 161 -5.79 -19.20 7.78
CA ALA A 161 -5.58 -18.80 9.18
C ALA A 161 -4.10 -18.80 9.59
N THR A 162 -3.26 -19.61 8.95
CA THR A 162 -1.82 -19.70 9.26
C THR A 162 -0.98 -18.64 8.53
N VAL A 163 -1.54 -17.93 7.55
CA VAL A 163 -0.83 -16.91 6.77
C VAL A 163 -0.65 -15.63 7.59
N PRO A 164 0.58 -15.17 7.88
CA PRO A 164 0.77 -13.92 8.60
C PRO A 164 0.28 -12.72 7.76
N VAL A 165 -0.50 -11.82 8.37
CA VAL A 165 -0.97 -10.57 7.72
C VAL A 165 -0.53 -9.37 8.54
N ARG A 166 0.25 -8.48 7.92
CA ARG A 166 0.80 -7.27 8.55
C ARG A 166 0.31 -6.01 7.84
N ALA A 167 0.26 -4.91 8.56
CA ALA A 167 0.09 -3.56 8.01
C ALA A 167 1.42 -2.82 8.07
N VAL A 168 1.69 -1.99 7.08
CA VAL A 168 2.86 -1.11 7.04
C VAL A 168 2.48 0.22 6.41
N LEU A 169 2.88 1.33 7.06
CA LEU A 169 2.82 2.65 6.45
C LEU A 169 4.15 2.93 5.75
N CYS A 170 4.15 2.91 4.42
CA CYS A 170 5.34 3.16 3.62
C CYS A 170 5.47 4.65 3.33
N VAL A 171 6.47 5.29 3.91
CA VAL A 171 6.73 6.72 3.70
C VAL A 171 7.76 6.88 2.58
N VAL A 172 7.41 7.69 1.58
CA VAL A 172 8.29 8.03 0.44
C VAL A 172 8.66 9.50 0.45
N ASP A 173 9.90 9.78 0.04
CA ASP A 173 10.46 11.13 -0.08
C ASP A 173 10.43 11.95 1.23
N THR A 174 10.61 11.27 2.37
CA THR A 174 10.60 11.88 3.71
C THR A 174 11.78 11.35 4.52
N ASP A 175 12.37 12.24 5.33
CA ASP A 175 13.37 11.87 6.33
C ASP A 175 12.67 11.23 7.53
N LEU A 176 12.74 9.91 7.63
CA LEU A 176 12.37 9.19 8.85
C LEU A 176 13.57 9.20 9.82
N PRO A 177 13.35 9.33 11.14
CA PRO A 177 14.43 9.22 12.11
C PRO A 177 15.12 7.84 11.97
N LEU A 178 16.40 7.85 11.63
CA LEU A 178 17.16 6.66 11.21
C LEU A 178 17.42 5.66 12.37
N LEU A 179 17.31 6.10 13.62
CA LEU A 179 17.77 5.35 14.79
C LEU A 179 16.76 4.28 15.28
N SER A 180 15.49 4.37 14.90
CA SER A 180 14.49 3.35 15.21
C SER A 180 13.42 3.32 14.12
N THR A 181 12.69 2.21 13.97
CA THR A 181 11.48 2.24 13.13
C THR A 181 10.33 2.78 13.98
N PRO A 182 9.86 4.03 13.77
CA PRO A 182 8.69 4.51 14.46
C PRO A 182 7.49 3.60 14.15
N ALA A 183 6.65 3.37 15.14
CA ALA A 183 5.41 2.63 14.99
C ALA A 183 4.29 3.35 15.73
N VAL A 184 3.08 3.24 15.20
CA VAL A 184 1.88 3.79 15.81
C VAL A 184 0.87 2.65 15.87
N ARG A 185 0.45 2.27 17.08
CA ARG A 185 -0.49 1.16 17.31
C ARG A 185 0.00 -0.16 16.67
N GLY A 186 1.31 -0.40 16.75
CA GLY A 186 1.93 -1.58 16.16
C GLY A 186 2.14 -1.53 14.64
N VAL A 187 1.62 -0.51 13.94
CA VAL A 187 1.88 -0.30 12.51
C VAL A 187 3.20 0.45 12.34
N PRO A 188 4.23 -0.18 11.74
CA PRO A 188 5.52 0.46 11.53
C PRO A 188 5.45 1.45 10.36
N LEU A 189 6.13 2.59 10.54
CA LEU A 189 6.40 3.58 9.52
C LEU A 189 7.78 3.31 8.94
N VAL A 190 7.86 2.96 7.67
CA VAL A 190 9.11 2.53 7.04
C VAL A 190 9.34 3.22 5.71
N ALA A 191 10.61 3.41 5.35
CA ALA A 191 10.99 3.77 4.00
C ALA A 191 10.91 2.55 3.06
N THR A 192 10.83 2.78 1.74
CA THR A 192 10.80 1.71 0.72
C THR A 192 11.98 0.75 0.82
N CYS A 193 13.16 1.24 1.22
CA CYS A 193 14.36 0.41 1.41
C CYS A 193 14.24 -0.54 2.61
N GLN A 194 13.60 -0.10 3.69
CA GLN A 194 13.34 -0.92 4.86
C GLN A 194 12.23 -1.93 4.57
N LEU A 195 11.19 -1.53 3.84
CA LEU A 195 10.13 -2.42 3.39
C LEU A 195 10.67 -3.52 2.47
N SER A 196 11.50 -3.19 1.46
CA SER A 196 12.07 -4.22 0.58
C SER A 196 12.93 -5.23 1.35
N ARG A 197 13.72 -4.77 2.32
CA ARG A 197 14.49 -5.66 3.21
C ARG A 197 13.59 -6.59 4.00
N ARG A 198 12.44 -6.12 4.49
CA ARG A 198 11.47 -6.94 5.23
C ARG A 198 10.81 -7.97 4.32
N LEU A 199 10.37 -7.57 3.12
CA LEU A 199 9.71 -8.44 2.15
C LEU A 199 10.64 -9.55 1.62
N ASN A 200 11.93 -9.24 1.46
CA ASN A 200 12.93 -10.21 1.00
C ASN A 200 13.39 -11.20 2.08
N ARG A 201 12.91 -11.09 3.33
CA ARG A 201 13.31 -12.04 4.38
C ARG A 201 12.76 -13.44 4.09
N VAL A 202 13.52 -14.42 4.56
CA VAL A 202 13.04 -15.79 4.71
C VAL A 202 11.79 -15.79 5.60
N GLY A 203 10.82 -16.63 5.28
CA GLY A 203 9.59 -16.77 6.04
C GLY A 203 8.94 -18.13 5.83
N PRO A 204 7.83 -18.37 6.55
CA PRO A 204 7.21 -19.69 6.65
C PRO A 204 6.50 -20.14 5.38
N LEU A 205 6.13 -19.22 4.47
CA LEU A 205 5.41 -19.59 3.27
C LEU A 205 6.35 -20.16 2.20
N SER A 206 6.03 -21.36 1.75
CA SER A 206 6.56 -21.99 0.55
C SER A 206 6.14 -21.24 -0.73
N ASP A 207 6.77 -21.54 -1.86
CA ASP A 207 6.39 -20.97 -3.15
C ASP A 207 4.96 -21.36 -3.56
N THR A 208 4.54 -22.59 -3.28
CA THR A 208 3.18 -23.07 -3.54
C THR A 208 2.13 -22.36 -2.69
N GLU A 209 2.37 -22.19 -1.39
CA GLU A 209 1.47 -21.42 -0.52
C GLU A 209 1.38 -19.97 -0.95
N ARG A 210 2.51 -19.36 -1.32
CA ARG A 210 2.54 -17.98 -1.82
C ARG A 210 1.72 -17.84 -3.11
N ALA A 211 1.82 -18.79 -4.03
CA ALA A 211 1.03 -18.78 -5.26
C ALA A 211 -0.48 -18.90 -4.98
N ARG A 212 -0.89 -19.73 -4.03
CA ARG A 212 -2.30 -19.85 -3.60
C ARG A 212 -2.82 -18.55 -2.98
N VAL A 213 -2.04 -17.94 -2.09
CA VAL A 213 -2.35 -16.63 -1.49
C VAL A 213 -2.51 -15.57 -2.58
N LEU A 214 -1.57 -15.52 -3.52
CA LEU A 214 -1.58 -14.55 -4.60
C LEU A 214 -2.83 -14.71 -5.48
N ALA A 215 -3.17 -15.94 -5.88
CA ALA A 215 -4.33 -16.22 -6.70
C ALA A 215 -5.65 -15.83 -6.01
N LEU A 216 -5.79 -16.15 -4.71
CA LEU A 216 -6.97 -15.77 -3.92
C LEU A 216 -7.12 -14.25 -3.85
N LEU A 217 -6.05 -13.53 -3.50
CA LEU A 217 -6.08 -12.07 -3.37
C LEU A 217 -6.30 -11.38 -4.72
N ASP A 218 -5.68 -11.86 -5.80
CA ASP A 218 -5.85 -11.27 -7.13
C ASP A 218 -7.28 -11.45 -7.67
N GLY A 219 -7.89 -12.61 -7.41
CA GLY A 219 -9.27 -12.90 -7.83
C GLY A 219 -10.34 -12.19 -7.00
N ALA A 220 -10.11 -12.01 -5.69
CA ALA A 220 -11.09 -11.43 -4.78
C ALA A 220 -10.94 -9.91 -4.57
N CYS A 221 -9.75 -9.35 -4.82
CA CYS A 221 -9.50 -7.92 -4.71
C CYS A 221 -9.35 -7.30 -6.13
N PRO A 222 -10.43 -6.79 -6.74
CA PRO A 222 -10.36 -6.18 -8.05
C PRO A 222 -9.50 -4.91 -8.02
N ARG A 223 -9.01 -4.48 -9.18
CA ARG A 223 -8.30 -3.21 -9.32
C ARG A 223 -9.27 -2.03 -9.28
N ALA A 224 -8.90 -0.96 -8.58
CA ALA A 224 -9.68 0.29 -8.53
C ALA A 224 -9.47 1.17 -9.77
#